data_AF-A0A0U5IDS6-F1
#
_entry.id   AF-A0A0U5IDS6-F1
#
_cell.length_a   1.000
_cell.length_b   1.000
_cell.length_c   1.000
_cell.angle_alpha   90.00
_cell.angle_beta   90.00
_cell.angle_gamma   90.00
#
_symmetry.space_group_name_H-M   'P 1'
#
loop_
_entity.id
_entity.type
_entity.pdbx_description
1 polymer ?
#
loop_
_entity_poly.entity_id
_entity_poly.type
_entity_poly.pdbx_seq_one_letter_code
_entity_poly.pdbx_strand_id
1 'polypeptide(L)'
;MKSTRPEGRRIAIAAESLYLANLLILPGIGFLFLLALAFWGREGRAPLAAAHLDQTVRASLWAGLLLIIVISAVMAIAGAGAMYVWTLVILYFIVCHTTLVLLGVFGLTKALAGHCWRYPLVGPPLPGGCPQAKRHV
;
A
#
# COMPACT_ATOMS: atom_id res chain seq x y z
N MET A 1 23.07 -3.28 15.32
CA MET A 1 22.28 -4.37 14.69
C MET A 1 20.90 -4.47 15.35
N LYS A 2 20.05 -3.43 15.23
CA LYS A 2 18.73 -3.33 15.90
C LYS A 2 17.55 -3.44 14.91
N SER A 3 17.85 -3.52 13.61
CA SER A 3 16.91 -3.28 12.52
C SER A 3 16.12 -4.51 12.06
N THR A 4 16.50 -5.72 12.47
CA THR A 4 15.86 -7.00 12.06
C THR A 4 15.35 -7.80 13.26
N ARG A 5 14.76 -7.15 14.27
CA ARG A 5 14.07 -7.91 15.32
C ARG A 5 12.95 -8.76 14.67
N PRO A 6 12.77 -10.04 15.03
CA PRO A 6 11.74 -10.91 14.45
C PRO A 6 10.35 -10.28 14.43
N GLU A 7 10.06 -9.48 15.46
CA GLU A 7 8.83 -8.70 15.61
C GLU A 7 8.64 -7.64 14.52
N GLY A 8 9.69 -6.89 14.16
CA GLY A 8 9.61 -5.86 13.13
C GLY A 8 9.33 -6.44 11.75
N ARG A 9 9.90 -7.61 11.44
CA ARG A 9 9.60 -8.33 10.19
C ARG A 9 8.16 -8.82 10.16
N ARG A 10 7.65 -9.36 11.28
CA ARG A 10 6.25 -9.81 11.38
C ARG A 10 5.27 -8.66 11.14
N ILE A 11 5.52 -7.48 11.71
CA ILE A 11 4.67 -6.30 11.49
C ILE A 11 4.74 -5.84 10.03
N ALA A 12 5.92 -5.81 9.42
CA ALA A 12 6.07 -5.45 8.01
C ALA A 12 5.28 -6.39 7.08
N ILE A 13 5.38 -7.71 7.31
CA ILE A 13 4.62 -8.71 6.56
C ILE A 13 3.11 -8.52 6.79
N ALA A 14 2.69 -8.33 8.04
CA ALA A 14 1.28 -8.12 8.36
C ALA A 14 0.70 -6.87 7.68
N ALA A 15 1.45 -5.76 7.65
CA ALA A 15 1.04 -4.53 7.00
C ALA A 15 0.81 -4.72 5.49
N GLU A 16 1.78 -5.34 4.80
CA GLU A 16 1.68 -5.60 3.35
C GLU A 16 0.57 -6.62 3.03
N SER A 17 0.40 -7.65 3.86
CA SER A 17 -0.68 -8.62 3.70
C SER A 17 -2.06 -8.00 3.91
N LEU A 18 -2.22 -7.11 4.90
CA LEU A 18 -3.48 -6.40 5.13
C LEU A 18 -3.80 -5.42 4.00
N TYR A 19 -2.77 -4.76 3.45
CA TYR A 19 -2.90 -3.93 2.25
C TYR A 19 -3.36 -4.75 1.03
N LEU A 20 -2.74 -5.90 0.77
CA LEU A 20 -3.15 -6.80 -0.32
C LEU A 20 -4.54 -7.39 -0.09
N ALA A 21 -4.86 -7.79 1.14
CA ALA A 21 -6.19 -8.30 1.50
C ALA A 21 -7.27 -7.23 1.25
N ASN A 22 -6.98 -5.97 1.58
CA ASN A 22 -7.86 -4.85 1.30
C ASN A 22 -8.10 -4.63 -0.21
N LEU A 23 -7.09 -4.90 -1.05
CA LEU A 23 -7.28 -4.80 -2.50
C LEU A 23 -8.04 -6.01 -3.06
N LEU A 24 -7.71 -7.22 -2.62
CA LEU A 24 -8.13 -8.44 -3.31
C LEU A 24 -9.44 -9.06 -2.79
N ILE A 25 -9.63 -9.12 -1.48
CA ILE A 25 -10.67 -9.98 -0.87
C ILE A 25 -11.59 -9.28 0.14
N LEU A 26 -11.09 -8.24 0.82
CA LEU A 26 -11.77 -7.61 1.97
C LEU A 26 -11.63 -6.09 1.89
N PRO A 27 -12.20 -5.43 0.85
CA PRO A 27 -12.12 -3.99 0.69
C PRO A 27 -12.74 -3.27 1.88
N GLY A 28 -12.05 -2.23 2.36
CA GLY A 28 -12.41 -1.49 3.56
C GLY A 28 -12.00 -2.20 4.85
N ILE A 29 -12.37 -3.46 5.03
CA ILE A 29 -12.09 -4.22 6.26
C ILE A 29 -10.58 -4.43 6.46
N GLY A 30 -9.85 -4.83 5.40
CA GLY A 30 -8.40 -4.98 5.46
C GLY A 30 -7.70 -3.66 5.83
N PHE A 31 -8.22 -2.53 5.32
CA PHE A 31 -7.71 -1.21 5.67
C PHE A 31 -8.02 -0.80 7.11
N LEU A 32 -9.19 -1.14 7.66
CA LEU A 32 -9.50 -0.90 9.07
C LEU A 32 -8.52 -1.64 9.99
N PHE A 33 -8.21 -2.91 9.70
CA PHE A 33 -7.19 -3.65 10.44
C PHE A 33 -5.79 -3.06 10.26
N LEU A 34 -5.46 -2.57 9.07
CA LEU A 34 -4.19 -1.88 8.82
C LEU A 34 -4.07 -0.60 9.66
N LEU A 35 -5.14 0.20 9.74
CA LEU A 35 -5.19 1.39 10.60
C LEU A 35 -5.06 1.02 12.07
N ALA A 36 -5.79 0.01 12.53
CA ALA A 36 -5.69 -0.49 13.89
C ALA A 36 -4.25 -0.90 14.25
N LEU A 37 -3.59 -1.64 13.34
CA LEU A 37 -2.18 -2.00 13.47
C LEU A 37 -1.29 -0.75 13.52
N ALA A 38 -1.57 0.27 12.68
CA ALA A 38 -0.83 1.53 12.64
C ALA A 38 -0.94 2.33 13.95
N PHE A 39 -2.13 2.42 14.54
CA PHE A 39 -2.40 3.15 15.77
C PHE A 39 -1.83 2.47 17.03
N TRP A 40 -1.97 1.15 17.16
CA TRP A 40 -1.58 0.47 18.42
C TRP A 40 -0.08 0.23 18.61
N GLY A 41 0.72 0.22 17.54
CA GLY A 41 2.16 -0.08 17.65
C GLY A 41 3.12 1.09 17.50
N ARG A 42 2.71 2.35 17.72
CA ARG A 42 3.50 3.53 17.29
C ARG A 42 4.86 3.71 17.98
N GLU A 43 5.01 3.28 19.24
CA GLU A 43 6.24 3.53 20.02
C GLU A 43 7.33 2.47 19.78
N GLY A 44 8.57 2.89 19.56
CA GLY A 44 9.73 1.99 19.53
C GLY A 44 9.81 1.01 18.34
N ARG A 45 9.02 1.21 17.28
CA ARG A 45 9.00 0.36 16.08
C ARG A 45 10.38 0.20 15.46
N ALA A 46 10.68 -1.02 15.02
CA ALA A 46 11.83 -1.25 14.16
C ALA A 46 11.69 -0.45 12.85
N PRO A 47 12.77 0.13 12.31
CA PRO A 47 12.72 0.92 11.07
C PRO A 47 12.05 0.19 9.88
N LEU A 48 12.25 -1.12 9.77
CA LEU A 48 11.60 -1.97 8.77
C LEU A 48 10.07 -1.95 8.90
N ALA A 49 9.55 -2.12 10.11
CA ALA A 49 8.11 -2.13 10.37
C ALA A 49 7.48 -0.76 10.06
N ALA A 50 8.13 0.32 10.48
CA ALA A 50 7.66 1.68 10.20
C ALA A 50 7.59 1.96 8.69
N ALA A 51 8.62 1.61 7.93
CA ALA A 51 8.65 1.82 6.48
C ALA A 51 7.48 1.13 5.75
N HIS A 52 7.25 -0.16 6.02
CA HIS A 52 6.19 -0.93 5.37
C HIS A 52 4.79 -0.52 5.82
N LEU A 53 4.63 -0.14 7.09
CA LEU A 53 3.33 0.28 7.60
C LEU A 53 2.92 1.68 7.12
N ASP A 54 3.84 2.64 7.15
CA ASP A 54 3.56 4.00 6.70
C ASP A 54 3.29 4.03 5.19
N GLN A 55 4.01 3.23 4.39
CA GLN A 55 3.77 3.20 2.95
C GLN A 55 2.42 2.54 2.59
N THR A 56 2.03 1.47 3.28
CA THR A 56 0.77 0.77 3.00
C THR A 56 -0.44 1.60 3.39
N VAL A 57 -0.39 2.29 4.54
CA VAL A 57 -1.45 3.24 4.96
C VAL A 57 -1.58 4.38 3.95
N ARG A 58 -0.47 5.02 3.56
CA ARG A 58 -0.50 6.12 2.58
C ARG A 58 -0.98 5.64 1.22
N ALA A 59 -0.53 4.47 0.76
CA ALA A 59 -0.96 3.89 -0.50
C ALA A 59 -2.47 3.61 -0.51
N SER A 60 -3.03 3.04 0.56
CA SER A 60 -4.48 2.84 0.69
C SER A 60 -5.27 4.13 0.67
N LEU A 61 -4.79 5.19 1.36
CA LEU A 61 -5.44 6.50 1.33
C LEU A 61 -5.44 7.12 -0.06
N TRP A 62 -4.29 7.09 -0.76
CA TRP A 62 -4.19 7.58 -2.13
C TRP A 62 -5.03 6.76 -3.11
N ALA A 63 -5.07 5.43 -2.96
CA ALA A 63 -5.92 4.56 -3.77
C ALA A 63 -7.40 4.92 -3.63
N GLY A 64 -7.89 5.09 -2.39
CA GLY A 64 -9.26 5.51 -2.13
C GLY A 64 -9.57 6.92 -2.66
N LEU A 65 -8.64 7.87 -2.46
CA LEU A 65 -8.79 9.24 -2.93
C LEU A 65 -8.86 9.31 -4.47
N LEU A 66 -7.94 8.65 -5.16
CA LEU A 66 -7.91 8.62 -6.63
C LEU A 66 -9.16 7.95 -7.20
N LEU A 67 -9.62 6.86 -6.56
CA LEU A 67 -10.85 6.19 -6.95
C LEU A 67 -12.05 7.14 -6.93
N ILE A 68 -12.23 7.87 -5.82
CA ILE A 68 -13.35 8.82 -5.68
C ILE A 68 -13.19 9.97 -6.69
N ILE A 69 -12.04 10.63 -6.72
CA ILE A 69 -11.83 11.82 -7.57
C ILE A 69 -12.00 11.48 -9.05
N VAL A 70 -11.36 10.43 -9.54
CA VAL A 70 -11.36 10.13 -10.99
C VAL A 70 -12.73 9.62 -11.42
N ILE A 71 -13.38 8.75 -10.64
CA ILE A 71 -14.73 8.28 -10.97
C ILE A 71 -15.70 9.47 -11.00
N SER A 72 -15.69 10.33 -9.97
CA SER A 72 -16.57 11.50 -9.94
C SER A 72 -16.32 12.45 -11.11
N ALA A 73 -15.05 12.70 -11.46
CA ALA A 73 -14.69 13.57 -12.59
C ALA A 73 -15.16 12.99 -13.93
N VAL A 74 -14.94 11.69 -14.17
CA VAL A 74 -15.39 11.01 -15.40
C VAL A 74 -16.91 11.07 -15.52
N MET A 75 -17.63 10.83 -14.43
CA MET A 75 -19.10 10.88 -14.42
C MET A 75 -19.63 12.30 -14.65
N ALA A 76 -18.97 13.32 -14.11
CA ALA A 76 -19.35 14.72 -14.28
C ALA A 76 -19.09 15.26 -15.70
N ILE A 77 -17.99 14.83 -16.35
CA ILE A 77 -17.60 15.32 -17.68
C ILE A 77 -18.30 14.53 -18.79
N ALA A 78 -18.34 13.20 -18.69
CA ALA A 78 -18.78 12.33 -19.77
C ALA A 78 -20.28 11.94 -19.67
N GLY A 79 -20.89 12.12 -18.50
CA GLY A 79 -22.31 11.86 -18.24
C GLY A 79 -22.60 10.39 -17.87
N ALA A 80 -23.21 10.19 -16.70
CA ALA A 80 -23.48 8.87 -16.11
C ALA A 80 -24.39 7.93 -16.95
N GLY A 81 -25.17 8.48 -17.87
CA GLY A 81 -26.15 7.72 -18.67
C GLY A 81 -25.57 7.00 -19.89
N ALA A 82 -24.32 7.28 -20.27
CA ALA A 82 -23.70 6.69 -21.44
C ALA A 82 -22.95 5.39 -21.13
N MET A 83 -23.18 4.34 -21.92
CA MET A 83 -22.57 3.01 -21.73
C MET A 83 -21.03 3.05 -21.77
N TYR A 84 -20.46 3.87 -22.66
CA TYR A 84 -19.00 3.98 -22.81
C TYR A 84 -18.31 4.56 -21.56
N VAL A 85 -19.03 5.37 -20.77
CA VAL A 85 -18.50 5.95 -19.52
C VAL A 85 -18.21 4.85 -18.51
N TRP A 86 -19.10 3.86 -18.40
CA TRP A 86 -18.88 2.69 -17.56
C TRP A 86 -17.70 1.84 -18.03
N THR A 87 -17.51 1.70 -19.36
CA THR A 87 -16.31 1.05 -19.91
C THR A 87 -15.04 1.78 -19.49
N LEU A 88 -15.00 3.11 -19.57
CA LEU A 88 -13.85 3.92 -19.16
C LEU A 88 -13.59 3.80 -17.65
N VAL A 89 -14.63 3.85 -16.82
CA VAL A 89 -14.52 3.71 -15.36
C VAL A 89 -13.96 2.34 -14.98
N ILE A 90 -14.47 1.26 -15.58
CA ILE A 90 -14.00 -0.10 -15.32
C ILE A 90 -12.55 -0.29 -15.80
N LEU A 91 -12.22 0.20 -17.00
CA LEU A 91 -10.85 0.11 -17.53
C LEU A 91 -9.85 0.85 -16.63
N TYR A 92 -10.19 2.09 -16.24
CA TYR A 92 -9.38 2.87 -15.31
C TYR A 92 -9.19 2.12 -13.98
N PHE A 93 -10.28 1.60 -13.41
CA PHE A 93 -10.23 0.85 -12.16
C PHE A 93 -9.29 -0.35 -12.28
N ILE A 94 -9.45 -1.21 -13.30
CA ILE A 94 -8.63 -2.41 -13.46
C ILE A 94 -7.14 -2.08 -13.62
N VAL A 95 -6.78 -1.11 -14.46
CA VAL A 95 -5.37 -0.73 -14.68
C VAL A 95 -4.75 -0.17 -13.41
N CYS A 96 -5.44 0.74 -12.72
CA CYS A 96 -4.98 1.33 -11.47
C CYS A 96 -4.87 0.25 -10.37
N HIS A 97 -5.92 -0.56 -10.22
CA HIS A 97 -6.02 -1.62 -9.23
C HIS A 97 -4.90 -2.67 -9.39
N THR A 98 -4.71 -3.19 -10.59
CA THR A 98 -3.67 -4.18 -10.88
C THR A 98 -2.27 -3.63 -10.59
N THR A 99 -2.01 -2.36 -10.93
CA THR A 99 -0.75 -1.68 -10.59
C THR A 99 -0.53 -1.64 -9.07
N LEU A 100 -1.55 -1.27 -8.30
CA LEU A 100 -1.49 -1.22 -6.84
C LEU A 100 -1.28 -2.60 -6.20
N VAL A 101 -1.89 -3.64 -6.77
CA VAL A 101 -1.68 -5.04 -6.36
C VAL A 101 -0.23 -5.46 -6.62
N LEU A 102 0.33 -5.18 -7.80
CA LEU A 102 1.73 -5.50 -8.12
C LEU A 102 2.71 -4.81 -7.17
N LEU A 103 2.46 -3.53 -6.85
CA LEU A 103 3.26 -2.81 -5.85
C LEU A 103 3.16 -3.48 -4.48
N GLY A 104 1.97 -3.89 -4.05
CA GLY A 104 1.77 -4.61 -2.78
C GLY A 104 2.49 -5.95 -2.72
N VAL A 105 2.44 -6.75 -3.80
CA VAL A 105 3.16 -8.03 -3.88
C VAL A 105 4.67 -7.78 -3.79
N PHE A 106 5.17 -6.74 -4.46
CA PHE A 106 6.58 -6.37 -4.36
C PHE A 106 6.96 -5.89 -2.95
N GLY A 107 6.10 -5.09 -2.30
CA GLY A 107 6.26 -4.69 -0.90
C GLY A 107 6.33 -5.89 0.04
N LEU A 108 5.41 -6.86 -0.12
CA LEU A 108 5.36 -8.09 0.67
C LEU A 108 6.62 -8.94 0.49
N THR A 109 7.09 -9.15 -0.74
CA THR A 109 8.33 -9.92 -0.99
C THR A 109 9.55 -9.25 -0.33
N LYS A 110 9.63 -7.92 -0.34
CA LYS A 110 10.67 -7.16 0.36
C LYS A 110 10.56 -7.29 1.89
N ALA A 111 9.34 -7.25 2.44
CA ALA A 111 9.09 -7.48 3.86
C ALA A 111 9.50 -8.90 4.30
N LEU A 112 9.18 -9.92 3.50
CA LEU A 112 9.60 -11.31 3.74
C LEU A 112 11.12 -11.46 3.76
N ALA A 113 11.81 -10.78 2.84
CA ALA A 113 13.27 -10.71 2.78
C ALA A 113 13.90 -9.83 3.88
N GLY A 114 13.10 -9.09 4.65
CA GLY A 114 13.58 -8.20 5.71
C GLY A 114 14.25 -6.92 5.19
N HIS A 115 13.92 -6.50 3.97
CA HIS A 115 14.46 -5.29 3.34
C HIS A 115 13.41 -4.20 3.27
N CYS A 116 13.80 -2.96 3.59
CA CYS A 116 12.95 -1.81 3.36
C CYS A 116 12.74 -1.59 1.86
N TRP A 117 11.55 -1.13 1.51
CA TRP A 117 11.16 -0.72 0.16
C TRP A 117 10.34 0.57 0.24
N ARG A 118 10.35 1.34 -0.85
CA ARG A 118 9.57 2.57 -0.98
C ARG A 118 8.80 2.51 -2.30
N TYR A 119 7.48 2.70 -2.24
CA TYR A 119 6.68 2.84 -3.46
C TYR A 119 7.15 4.03 -4.30
N PRO A 120 7.31 3.87 -5.63
CA PRO A 120 7.93 4.88 -6.50
C PRO A 120 7.29 6.27 -6.43
N LEU A 121 5.96 6.34 -6.29
CA LEU A 121 5.21 7.60 -6.35
C LEU A 121 4.59 8.03 -5.01
N VAL A 122 4.22 7.06 -4.16
CA VAL A 122 3.38 7.31 -2.97
C VAL A 122 4.14 7.07 -1.66
N GLY A 123 5.31 6.43 -1.73
CA GLY A 123 6.06 6.00 -0.55
C GLY A 123 6.67 7.17 0.23
N PRO A 124 6.55 7.22 1.56
CA PRO A 124 7.32 8.14 2.41
C PRO A 124 8.84 7.93 2.27
N PRO A 125 9.65 8.93 2.66
CA PRO A 125 11.09 8.71 2.83
C PRO A 125 11.33 7.60 3.85
N LEU A 126 12.34 6.76 3.60
CA LEU A 126 12.67 5.64 4.47
C LEU A 126 13.23 6.13 5.81
N PRO A 127 12.85 5.52 6.95
CA PRO A 127 13.42 5.84 8.25
C PRO A 127 14.91 5.47 8.33
N GLY A 128 15.67 6.22 9.13
CA GLY A 128 17.09 5.97 9.36
C GLY A 128 17.35 4.56 9.92
N GLY A 129 18.41 3.90 9.44
CA GLY A 129 18.75 2.53 9.87
C GLY A 129 17.92 1.42 9.21
N CYS A 130 17.21 1.74 8.13
CA CYS A 130 16.47 0.78 7.31
C CYS A 130 17.44 -0.23 6.64
N PRO A 131 17.23 -1.55 6.82
CA PRO A 131 18.03 -2.56 6.14
C PRO A 131 17.69 -2.55 4.65
N GLN A 132 18.66 -2.23 3.81
CA GLN A 132 18.51 -2.25 2.36
C GLN A 132 19.19 -3.48 1.77
N ALA A 133 18.66 -3.96 0.64
CA ALA A 133 19.39 -4.93 -0.15
C ALA A 133 20.69 -4.27 -0.63
N LYS A 134 21.84 -4.92 -0.42
CA LYS A 134 23.10 -4.45 -1.04
C LYS A 134 22.86 -4.41 -2.54
N ARG A 135 22.98 -3.21 -3.14
CA ARG A 135 22.95 -3.06 -4.59
C ARG A 135 24.23 -3.72 -5.08
N HIS A 136 24.14 -4.96 -5.54
CA HIS A 136 25.19 -5.56 -6.34
C HIS A 136 25.16 -4.81 -7.67
N VAL A 137 25.98 -3.75 -7.75
CA VAL A 137 26.28 -3.03 -8.98
C VAL A 137 27.25 -3.88 -9.78
#